data_AF-A0AAN7VCN7-F1
#
_entry.id   AF-A0AAN7VCN7-F1
#
_cell.length_a   1.000
_cell.length_b   1.000
_cell.length_c   1.000
_cell.angle_alpha   90.00
_cell.angle_beta   90.00
_cell.angle_gamma   90.00
#
_symmetry.space_group_name_H-M   'P 1'
#
loop_
_entity.id
_entity.type
_entity.pdbx_description
1 polymer ?
#
loop_
_entity_poly.entity_id
_entity_poly.type
_entity_poly.pdbx_seq_one_letter_code
_entity_poly.pdbx_strand_id
1 'polypeptide(L)'
;MRELAKKGNRLVGKVWGVGERVFGKDMEKRRWIFDKLVKSVMVYGAEIWGWKVWEKMEKIQEKYWRWTLGLNRETPGYIVEEETKFEKIRVQTGKRAVKYEEEVKKRNEIVMVNECMREIRKERIRYGQEERRLFYERVGYAREEIERRREEGRDMVEELVARDKDVQGQERRERIAEGRYNEGYMEIMVEGKADYIVSGMELKEKRMVARFRCGNEENESRYWWEDEKRICRMCGEGRETIWHMMREKVILGVKGEGVEWMKGVLESRERVERRGQV
;
A
#
# COMPACT_ATOMS: atom_id res chain seq x y z
N MET A 1 0.75 -18.60 -11.40
CA MET A 1 0.46 -17.49 -10.45
C MET A 1 1.05 -17.68 -9.05
N ARG A 2 0.77 -18.78 -8.32
CA ARG A 2 1.44 -19.05 -7.02
C ARG A 2 2.99 -19.02 -7.13
N GLU A 3 3.53 -19.54 -8.24
CA GLU A 3 4.96 -19.49 -8.53
C GLU A 3 5.50 -18.06 -8.77
N LEU A 4 4.74 -17.16 -9.40
CA LEU A 4 5.14 -15.76 -9.56
C LEU A 4 5.21 -15.04 -8.21
N ALA A 5 4.24 -15.27 -7.33
CA ALA A 5 4.28 -14.75 -5.96
C ALA A 5 5.48 -15.31 -5.16
N LYS A 6 5.79 -16.60 -5.29
CA LYS A 6 7.00 -17.20 -4.68
C LYS A 6 8.29 -16.60 -5.23
N LYS A 7 8.39 -16.41 -6.56
CA LYS A 7 9.55 -15.76 -7.20
C LYS A 7 9.67 -14.30 -6.75
N GLY A 8 8.57 -13.56 -6.72
CA GLY A 8 8.51 -12.19 -6.20
C GLY A 8 8.98 -12.09 -4.76
N ASN A 9 8.50 -12.94 -3.86
CA ASN A 9 8.93 -12.93 -2.45
C ASN A 9 10.43 -13.27 -2.28
N ARG A 10 10.97 -14.21 -3.09
CA ARG A 10 12.41 -14.47 -3.12
C ARG A 10 13.21 -13.26 -3.62
N LEU A 11 12.72 -12.59 -4.66
CA LEU A 11 13.34 -11.38 -5.19
C LEU A 11 13.30 -10.24 -4.18
N VAL A 12 12.20 -10.05 -3.45
CA VAL A 12 12.10 -9.03 -2.40
C VAL A 12 13.19 -9.18 -1.35
N GLY A 13 13.47 -10.41 -0.89
CA GLY A 13 14.57 -10.64 0.06
C GLY A 13 15.95 -10.23 -0.50
N LYS A 14 16.23 -10.59 -1.76
CA LYS A 14 17.48 -10.22 -2.43
C LYS A 14 17.58 -8.71 -2.67
N VAL A 15 16.52 -8.10 -3.20
CA VAL A 15 16.42 -6.67 -3.47
C VAL A 15 16.53 -5.86 -2.18
N TRP A 16 15.95 -6.34 -1.09
CA TRP A 16 16.12 -5.73 0.22
C TRP A 16 17.60 -5.70 0.63
N GLY A 17 18.30 -6.83 0.59
CA GLY A 17 19.71 -6.89 0.94
C GLY A 17 20.64 -6.08 0.01
N VAL A 18 20.28 -5.94 -1.27
CA VAL A 18 20.98 -5.01 -2.18
C VAL A 18 20.68 -3.55 -1.82
N GLY A 19 19.42 -3.25 -1.56
CA GLY A 19 18.95 -1.92 -1.17
C GLY A 19 19.58 -1.42 0.13
N GLU A 20 19.74 -2.30 1.12
CA GLU A 20 20.42 -1.94 2.37
C GLU A 20 21.91 -1.65 2.18
N ARG A 21 22.61 -2.45 1.36
CA ARG A 21 24.04 -2.26 1.11
C ARG A 21 24.37 -1.05 0.26
N VAL A 22 23.56 -0.76 -0.76
CA VAL A 22 23.86 0.25 -1.78
C VAL A 22 23.09 1.56 -1.57
N PHE A 23 21.84 1.47 -1.12
CA PHE A 23 20.93 2.61 -1.02
C PHE A 23 20.41 2.79 0.41
N GLY A 24 21.27 2.48 1.38
CA GLY A 24 20.95 2.45 2.80
C GLY A 24 20.12 3.64 3.28
N LYS A 25 20.35 4.83 2.72
CA LYS A 25 19.73 6.10 3.14
C LYS A 25 18.55 6.59 2.28
N ASP A 26 18.38 6.10 1.05
CA ASP A 26 17.50 6.73 0.06
C ASP A 26 16.24 5.91 -0.22
N MET A 27 15.08 6.40 0.27
CA MET A 27 13.78 5.74 0.09
C MET A 27 13.29 5.75 -1.37
N GLU A 28 13.64 6.77 -2.15
CA GLU A 28 13.20 6.86 -3.54
C GLU A 28 13.94 5.85 -4.41
N LYS A 29 15.25 5.70 -4.19
CA LYS A 29 16.04 4.67 -4.89
C LYS A 29 15.61 3.26 -4.51
N ARG A 30 15.25 3.03 -3.23
CA ARG A 30 14.65 1.75 -2.80
C ARG A 30 13.35 1.46 -3.55
N ARG A 31 12.44 2.44 -3.63
CA ARG A 31 11.21 2.35 -4.42
C ARG A 31 11.51 2.03 -5.89
N TRP A 32 12.47 2.72 -6.48
CA TRP A 32 12.84 2.54 -7.88
C TRP A 32 13.31 1.12 -8.17
N ILE A 33 14.17 0.54 -7.33
CA ILE A 33 14.65 -0.84 -7.50
C ILE A 33 13.52 -1.84 -7.34
N PHE A 34 12.63 -1.64 -6.37
CA PHE A 34 11.46 -2.49 -6.20
C PHE A 34 10.58 -2.47 -7.46
N ASP A 35 10.30 -1.28 -7.99
CA ASP A 35 9.48 -1.11 -9.20
C ASP A 35 10.14 -1.76 -10.43
N LYS A 36 11.46 -1.62 -10.58
CA LYS A 36 12.19 -2.18 -11.74
C LYS A 36 12.44 -3.69 -11.66
N LEU A 37 12.77 -4.24 -10.50
CA LEU A 37 13.20 -5.64 -10.38
C LEU A 37 12.10 -6.57 -9.88
N VAL A 38 11.31 -6.13 -8.91
CA VAL A 38 10.29 -6.99 -8.29
C VAL A 38 8.98 -6.87 -9.06
N LYS A 39 8.51 -5.64 -9.27
CA LYS A 39 7.22 -5.38 -9.90
C LYS A 39 7.18 -5.82 -11.36
N SER A 40 8.27 -5.65 -12.11
CA SER A 40 8.39 -6.13 -13.49
C SER A 40 8.13 -7.63 -13.62
N VAL A 41 8.70 -8.45 -12.72
CA VAL A 41 8.49 -9.90 -12.68
C VAL A 41 7.08 -10.26 -12.22
N MET A 42 6.53 -9.50 -11.26
CA MET A 42 5.20 -9.76 -10.71
C MET A 42 4.08 -9.44 -11.71
N VAL A 43 4.25 -8.41 -12.54
CA VAL A 43 3.27 -7.95 -13.54
C VAL A 43 3.49 -8.65 -14.90
N TYR A 44 4.41 -9.59 -14.99
CA TYR A 44 4.65 -10.34 -16.22
C TYR A 44 3.41 -11.16 -16.65
N GLY A 45 2.94 -10.94 -17.87
CA GLY A 45 1.75 -11.58 -18.44
C GLY A 45 0.42 -11.04 -17.89
N ALA A 46 0.44 -9.89 -17.21
CA ALA A 46 -0.76 -9.25 -16.66
C ALA A 46 -1.82 -8.94 -17.73
N GLU A 47 -1.45 -8.90 -19.00
CA GLU A 47 -2.37 -8.76 -20.13
C GLU A 47 -3.41 -9.90 -20.15
N ILE A 48 -3.04 -11.11 -19.73
CA ILE A 48 -3.89 -12.30 -19.76
C ILE A 48 -4.61 -12.52 -18.42
N TRP A 49 -3.91 -12.36 -17.30
CA TRP A 49 -4.43 -12.68 -15.97
C TRP A 49 -4.79 -11.45 -15.11
N GLY A 50 -4.51 -10.24 -15.58
CA GLY A 50 -4.54 -9.00 -14.78
C GLY A 50 -5.92 -8.54 -14.32
N TRP A 51 -6.98 -9.17 -14.80
CA TRP A 51 -8.37 -9.00 -14.34
C TRP A 51 -8.58 -9.51 -12.91
N LYS A 52 -7.78 -10.49 -12.49
CA LYS A 52 -7.91 -11.10 -11.16
C LYS A 52 -7.11 -10.32 -10.12
N VAL A 53 -7.75 -10.02 -8.99
CA VAL A 53 -7.07 -9.46 -7.83
C VAL A 53 -6.22 -10.54 -7.15
N TRP A 54 -4.93 -10.28 -6.98
CA TRP A 54 -3.99 -11.19 -6.33
C TRP A 54 -3.51 -10.61 -5.00
N GLU A 55 -4.25 -10.84 -3.93
CA GLU A 55 -3.89 -10.38 -2.57
C GLU A 55 -2.48 -10.79 -2.15
N LYS A 56 -2.01 -11.97 -2.59
CA LYS A 56 -0.65 -12.44 -2.29
C LYS A 56 0.43 -11.54 -2.88
N MET A 57 0.16 -10.89 -4.00
CA MET A 57 1.07 -9.93 -4.62
C MET A 57 1.07 -8.61 -3.84
N GLU A 58 -0.10 -8.15 -3.43
CA GLU A 58 -0.25 -6.92 -2.63
C GLU A 58 0.43 -7.07 -1.26
N LYS A 59 0.29 -8.23 -0.61
CA LYS A 59 1.02 -8.54 0.64
C LYS A 59 2.54 -8.50 0.50
N ILE A 60 3.09 -8.83 -0.67
CA ILE A 60 4.54 -8.71 -0.93
C ILE A 60 4.95 -7.24 -1.00
N GLN A 61 4.13 -6.40 -1.64
CA GLN A 61 4.34 -4.95 -1.71
C GLN A 61 4.23 -4.31 -0.32
N GLU A 62 3.15 -4.59 0.43
CA GLU A 62 2.98 -4.13 1.81
C GLU A 62 4.15 -4.52 2.71
N LYS A 63 4.61 -5.78 2.61
CA LYS A 63 5.76 -6.27 3.37
C LYS A 63 7.04 -5.47 3.07
N TYR A 64 7.29 -5.15 1.81
CA TYR A 64 8.45 -4.34 1.43
C TYR A 64 8.39 -2.93 2.01
N TRP A 65 7.21 -2.29 1.97
CA TRP A 65 7.01 -0.95 2.53
C TRP A 65 7.09 -0.93 4.05
N ARG A 66 6.51 -1.93 4.72
CA ARG A 66 6.63 -2.14 6.16
C ARG A 66 8.10 -2.21 6.59
N TRP A 67 8.93 -2.98 5.88
CA TRP A 67 10.37 -3.04 6.14
C TRP A 67 11.08 -1.71 5.87
N THR A 68 10.72 -1.03 4.78
CA THR A 68 11.32 0.27 4.41
C THR A 68 11.10 1.32 5.50
N LEU A 69 9.87 1.41 5.99
CA LEU A 69 9.44 2.34 7.04
C LEU A 69 9.77 1.87 8.47
N GLY A 70 10.28 0.65 8.66
CA GLY A 70 10.63 0.13 9.98
C GLY A 70 9.43 -0.14 10.89
N LEU A 71 8.27 -0.42 10.29
CA LEU A 71 7.02 -0.70 10.98
C LEU A 71 6.98 -2.16 11.47
N ASN A 72 6.26 -2.41 12.57
CA ASN A 72 6.13 -3.75 13.12
C ASN A 72 5.23 -4.64 12.23
N ARG A 73 5.32 -5.96 12.43
CA ARG A 73 4.55 -6.95 11.66
C ARG A 73 3.04 -6.79 11.85
N GLU A 74 2.64 -6.34 13.03
CA GLU A 74 1.26 -6.15 13.45
C GLU A 74 0.61 -4.93 12.81
N THR A 75 1.40 -3.98 12.26
CA THR A 75 0.85 -2.78 11.61
C THR A 75 -0.02 -3.19 10.42
N PRO A 76 -1.31 -2.83 10.42
CA PRO A 76 -2.24 -3.19 9.36
C PRO A 76 -1.83 -2.66 7.99
N GLY A 77 -2.08 -3.45 6.94
CA GLY A 77 -1.71 -3.10 5.56
C GLY A 77 -2.34 -1.80 5.08
N TYR A 78 -3.58 -1.50 5.47
CA TYR A 78 -4.28 -0.28 5.06
C TYR A 78 -3.61 1.00 5.59
N ILE A 79 -2.97 0.97 6.78
CA ILE A 79 -2.20 2.11 7.30
C ILE A 79 -0.92 2.28 6.48
N VAL A 80 -0.22 1.18 6.18
CA VAL A 80 1.00 1.22 5.36
C VAL A 80 0.69 1.77 3.97
N GLU A 81 -0.41 1.32 3.36
CA GLU A 81 -0.90 1.80 2.07
C GLU A 81 -1.21 3.29 2.10
N GLU A 82 -1.90 3.77 3.15
CA GLU A 82 -2.26 5.18 3.26
C GLU A 82 -1.04 6.07 3.53
N GLU A 83 -0.11 5.66 4.40
CA GLU A 83 1.08 6.45 4.72
C GLU A 83 1.99 6.63 3.49
N THR A 84 2.13 5.59 2.67
CA THR A 84 3.01 5.58 1.51
C THR A 84 2.33 6.05 0.21
N LYS A 85 1.00 6.02 0.18
CA LYS A 85 0.16 6.26 -1.01
C LYS A 85 0.63 5.49 -2.25
N PHE A 86 1.15 4.26 -2.07
CA PHE A 86 1.57 3.48 -3.23
C PHE A 86 0.36 2.94 -3.99
N GLU A 87 0.48 2.87 -5.31
CA GLU A 87 -0.51 2.20 -6.14
C GLU A 87 -0.40 0.68 -5.97
N LYS A 88 -1.52 0.02 -5.67
CA LYS A 88 -1.61 -1.44 -5.64
C LYS A 88 -1.25 -2.03 -7.00
N ILE A 89 -0.65 -3.21 -6.98
CA ILE A 89 -0.30 -3.94 -8.20
C ILE A 89 -1.53 -4.17 -9.08
N ARG A 90 -2.72 -4.35 -8.49
CA ARG A 90 -3.98 -4.55 -9.22
C ARG A 90 -4.31 -3.42 -10.22
N VAL A 91 -3.98 -2.17 -9.88
CA VAL A 91 -4.21 -1.01 -10.76
C VAL A 91 -3.43 -1.16 -12.06
N GLN A 92 -2.16 -1.55 -11.95
CA GLN A 92 -1.29 -1.70 -13.12
C GLN A 92 -1.62 -2.95 -13.93
N THR A 93 -2.00 -4.05 -13.28
CA THR A 93 -2.40 -5.27 -13.99
C THR A 93 -3.71 -5.04 -14.75
N GLY A 94 -4.67 -4.35 -14.14
CA GLY A 94 -5.90 -3.91 -14.80
C GLY A 94 -5.63 -3.00 -15.99
N LYS A 95 -4.80 -1.95 -15.81
CA LYS A 95 -4.39 -1.05 -16.90
C LYS A 95 -3.80 -1.79 -18.10
N ARG A 96 -2.89 -2.74 -17.87
CA ARG A 96 -2.28 -3.55 -18.94
C ARG A 96 -3.29 -4.46 -19.62
N ALA A 97 -4.18 -5.08 -18.85
CA ALA A 97 -5.21 -5.96 -19.39
C ALA A 97 -6.18 -5.19 -20.30
N VAL A 98 -6.68 -4.03 -19.87
CA VAL A 98 -7.55 -3.17 -20.69
C VAL A 98 -6.83 -2.70 -21.94
N LYS A 99 -5.60 -2.19 -21.81
CA LYS A 99 -4.80 -1.72 -22.95
C LYS A 99 -4.56 -2.82 -23.98
N TYR A 100 -4.24 -4.03 -23.52
CA TYR A 100 -4.04 -5.17 -24.41
C TYR A 100 -5.30 -5.49 -25.24
N GLU A 101 -6.49 -5.47 -24.62
CA GLU A 101 -7.75 -5.68 -25.35
C GLU A 101 -8.01 -4.62 -26.42
N GLU A 102 -7.71 -3.36 -26.11
CA GLU A 102 -7.88 -2.25 -27.06
C GLU A 102 -6.86 -2.31 -28.21
N GLU A 103 -5.60 -2.66 -27.92
CA GLU A 103 -4.57 -2.82 -28.93
C GLU A 103 -4.87 -4.00 -29.87
N VAL A 104 -5.35 -5.11 -29.34
CA VAL A 104 -5.78 -6.28 -30.14
C VAL A 104 -6.91 -5.90 -31.10
N LYS A 105 -7.90 -5.11 -30.64
CA LYS A 105 -8.97 -4.60 -31.52
C LYS A 105 -8.44 -3.71 -32.64
N LYS A 106 -7.48 -2.83 -32.34
CA LYS A 106 -6.90 -1.90 -33.32
C LYS A 106 -6.03 -2.63 -34.35
N ARG A 107 -5.25 -3.62 -33.90
CA ARG A 107 -4.38 -4.45 -34.74
C ARG A 107 -5.18 -5.59 -35.35
N ASN A 108 -5.92 -5.30 -36.42
CA ASN A 108 -6.68 -6.28 -37.20
C ASN A 108 -5.79 -7.36 -37.88
N GLU A 109 -4.47 -7.27 -37.73
CA GLU A 109 -3.46 -8.11 -38.38
C GLU A 109 -3.28 -9.50 -37.72
N ILE A 110 -3.65 -9.68 -36.45
CA ILE A 110 -3.49 -10.96 -35.74
C ILE A 110 -4.83 -11.71 -35.70
N VAL A 111 -5.18 -12.37 -36.82
CA VAL A 111 -6.45 -13.10 -37.02
C VAL A 111 -6.76 -14.06 -35.87
N MET A 112 -5.77 -14.87 -35.46
CA MET A 112 -5.93 -15.87 -34.39
C MET A 112 -6.33 -15.25 -33.04
N VAL A 113 -5.64 -14.19 -32.61
CA VAL A 113 -5.93 -13.55 -31.31
C VAL A 113 -7.28 -12.85 -31.34
N ASN A 114 -7.64 -12.25 -32.48
CA ASN A 114 -8.95 -11.65 -32.68
C ASN A 114 -10.08 -12.68 -32.66
N GLU A 115 -9.88 -13.87 -33.24
CA GLU A 115 -10.82 -14.99 -33.12
C GLU A 115 -10.94 -15.49 -31.68
N CYS A 116 -9.82 -15.69 -30.97
CA CYS A 116 -9.86 -16.06 -29.55
C CYS A 116 -10.64 -15.03 -28.72
N MET A 117 -10.44 -13.73 -28.96
CA MET A 117 -11.17 -12.66 -28.28
C MET A 117 -12.66 -12.65 -28.63
N ARG A 118 -13.04 -12.96 -29.88
CA ARG A 118 -14.45 -13.11 -30.27
C ARG A 118 -15.10 -14.28 -29.53
N GLU A 119 -14.43 -15.42 -29.43
CA GLU A 119 -14.95 -16.57 -28.70
C GLU A 119 -15.05 -16.32 -27.18
N ILE A 120 -14.14 -15.53 -26.60
CA ILE A 120 -14.26 -15.05 -25.23
C ILE A 120 -15.51 -14.16 -25.08
N ARG A 121 -15.77 -13.21 -26.00
CA ARG A 121 -16.96 -12.34 -25.90
C ARG A 121 -18.28 -13.08 -26.01
N LYS A 122 -18.33 -14.12 -26.85
CA LYS A 122 -19.48 -15.04 -26.98
C LYS A 122 -19.68 -15.95 -25.75
N GLU A 123 -18.90 -15.76 -24.69
CA GLU A 123 -18.96 -16.51 -23.42
C GLU A 123 -18.76 -18.03 -23.56
N ARG A 124 -18.22 -18.46 -24.70
CA ARG A 124 -17.85 -19.87 -24.91
C ARG A 124 -16.66 -20.29 -24.07
N ILE A 125 -15.82 -19.31 -23.68
CA ILE A 125 -14.70 -19.47 -22.77
C ILE A 125 -15.00 -18.72 -21.48
N ARG A 126 -15.21 -19.44 -20.38
CA ARG A 126 -15.52 -18.87 -19.06
C ARG A 126 -14.32 -18.19 -18.38
N TYR A 127 -13.10 -18.52 -18.80
CA TYR A 127 -11.89 -18.09 -18.10
C TYR A 127 -11.73 -16.56 -18.10
N GLY A 128 -11.70 -15.96 -16.91
CA GLY A 128 -11.45 -14.52 -16.74
C GLY A 128 -12.66 -13.62 -16.98
N GLN A 129 -13.84 -14.15 -17.33
CA GLN A 129 -15.03 -13.33 -17.56
C GLN A 129 -15.64 -12.82 -16.26
N GLU A 130 -15.71 -13.67 -15.24
CA GLU A 130 -16.17 -13.29 -13.91
C GLU A 130 -15.25 -12.20 -13.33
N GLU A 131 -13.94 -12.39 -13.42
CA GLU A 131 -12.98 -11.41 -12.93
C GLU A 131 -13.04 -10.07 -13.68
N ARG A 132 -13.33 -10.08 -14.99
CA ARG A 132 -13.59 -8.86 -15.77
C ARG A 132 -14.85 -8.15 -15.30
N ARG A 133 -15.93 -8.91 -15.08
CA ARG A 133 -17.20 -8.35 -14.59
C ARG A 133 -16.99 -7.69 -13.23
N LEU A 134 -16.39 -8.41 -12.28
CA LEU A 134 -16.07 -7.90 -10.94
C LEU A 134 -15.14 -6.67 -10.97
N PHE A 135 -14.24 -6.59 -11.95
CA PHE A 135 -13.41 -5.40 -12.14
C PHE A 135 -14.27 -4.19 -12.55
N TYR A 136 -15.13 -4.32 -13.55
CA TYR A 136 -15.97 -3.20 -14.00
C TYR A 136 -17.01 -2.81 -12.96
N GLU A 137 -17.67 -3.77 -12.32
CA GLU A 137 -18.67 -3.52 -11.27
C GLU A 137 -18.06 -2.74 -10.10
N ARG A 138 -16.85 -3.10 -9.66
CA ARG A 138 -16.12 -2.36 -8.62
C ARG A 138 -15.87 -0.91 -8.99
N VAL A 139 -15.56 -0.65 -10.26
CA VAL A 139 -15.30 0.69 -10.80
C VAL A 139 -16.62 1.43 -11.13
N GLY A 140 -17.76 0.77 -10.92
CA GLY A 140 -19.10 1.32 -11.10
C GLY A 140 -19.60 1.32 -12.54
N TYR A 141 -19.10 0.41 -13.37
CA TYR A 141 -19.53 0.26 -14.77
C TYR A 141 -20.16 -1.10 -15.03
N ALA A 142 -21.29 -1.10 -15.73
CA ALA A 142 -21.81 -2.29 -16.36
C ALA A 142 -20.96 -2.65 -17.59
N ARG A 143 -20.80 -3.95 -17.85
CA ARG A 143 -20.03 -4.45 -19.00
C ARG A 143 -20.53 -3.90 -20.34
N GLU A 144 -21.85 -3.81 -20.50
CA GLU A 144 -22.52 -3.30 -21.70
C GLU A 144 -22.17 -1.83 -21.98
N GLU A 145 -22.03 -1.01 -20.92
CA GLU A 145 -21.64 0.38 -21.06
C GLU A 145 -20.19 0.52 -21.52
N ILE A 146 -19.30 -0.33 -21.02
CA ILE A 146 -17.90 -0.38 -21.47
C ILE A 146 -17.82 -0.84 -22.93
N GLU A 147 -18.60 -1.84 -23.32
CA GLU A 147 -18.61 -2.32 -24.71
C GLU A 147 -19.11 -1.24 -25.68
N ARG A 148 -20.20 -0.55 -25.36
CA ARG A 148 -20.73 0.58 -26.15
C ARG A 148 -19.71 1.72 -26.30
N ARG A 149 -19.09 2.16 -25.19
CA ARG A 149 -18.08 3.24 -25.24
C ARG A 149 -16.84 2.83 -26.05
N ARG A 150 -16.47 1.54 -26.01
CA ARG A 150 -15.40 0.98 -26.85
C ARG A 150 -15.76 0.95 -28.34
N GLU A 151 -17.03 0.73 -28.68
CA GLU A 151 -17.51 0.79 -30.07
C GLU A 151 -17.54 2.22 -30.60
N GLU A 152 -17.84 3.19 -29.75
CA GLU A 152 -17.70 4.63 -30.04
C GLU A 152 -16.24 5.10 -30.15
N GLY A 153 -15.25 4.21 -29.95
CA GLY A 153 -13.83 4.52 -30.08
C GLY A 153 -13.24 5.34 -28.93
N ARG A 154 -13.94 5.46 -27.79
CA ARG A 154 -13.41 6.18 -26.61
C ARG A 154 -12.32 5.35 -25.92
N ASP A 155 -11.19 5.98 -25.62
CA ASP A 155 -10.17 5.40 -24.74
C ASP A 155 -10.63 5.51 -23.29
N MET A 156 -10.88 4.36 -22.68
CA MET A 156 -11.44 4.25 -21.33
C MET A 156 -10.36 3.89 -20.30
N VAL A 157 -9.10 3.70 -20.71
CA VAL A 157 -8.05 3.16 -19.85
C VAL A 157 -7.79 4.08 -18.67
N GLU A 158 -7.59 5.37 -18.90
CA GLU A 158 -7.28 6.33 -17.82
C GLU A 158 -8.50 6.56 -16.92
N GLU A 159 -9.72 6.58 -17.47
CA GLU A 159 -10.97 6.74 -16.68
C GLU A 159 -11.16 5.56 -15.72
N LEU A 160 -10.99 4.33 -16.21
CA LEU A 160 -11.10 3.12 -15.38
C LEU A 160 -10.02 3.06 -14.30
N VAL A 161 -8.79 3.48 -14.62
CA VAL A 161 -7.68 3.52 -13.67
C VAL A 161 -7.89 4.59 -12.60
N ALA A 162 -8.36 5.77 -12.98
CA ALA A 162 -8.69 6.85 -12.05
C ALA A 162 -9.78 6.40 -11.07
N ARG A 163 -10.87 5.83 -11.59
CA ARG A 163 -11.95 5.33 -10.74
C ARG A 163 -11.54 4.17 -9.84
N ASP A 164 -10.73 3.21 -10.31
CA ASP A 164 -10.21 2.16 -9.42
C ASP A 164 -9.40 2.79 -8.28
N LYS A 165 -8.54 3.79 -8.55
CA LYS A 165 -7.79 4.51 -7.50
C LYS A 165 -8.70 5.17 -6.48
N ASP A 166 -9.77 5.81 -6.92
CA ASP A 166 -10.75 6.49 -6.05
C ASP A 166 -11.45 5.49 -5.14
N VAL A 167 -11.93 4.37 -5.71
CA VAL A 167 -12.55 3.29 -4.94
C VAL A 167 -11.59 2.73 -3.89
N GLN A 168 -10.30 2.52 -4.23
CA GLN A 168 -9.35 2.06 -3.21
C GLN A 168 -9.12 3.12 -2.13
N GLY A 169 -9.17 4.41 -2.48
CA GLY A 169 -9.09 5.50 -1.51
C GLY A 169 -10.23 5.46 -0.50
N GLN A 170 -11.45 5.23 -1.00
CA GLN A 170 -12.63 5.06 -0.15
C GLN A 170 -12.53 3.82 0.73
N GLU A 171 -12.23 2.65 0.14
CA GLU A 171 -12.03 1.38 0.87
C GLU A 171 -10.98 1.53 2.00
N ARG A 172 -9.90 2.29 1.76
CA ARG A 172 -8.86 2.54 2.78
C ARG A 172 -9.36 3.47 3.88
N ARG A 173 -10.03 4.57 3.54
CA ARG A 173 -10.57 5.52 4.52
C ARG A 173 -11.60 4.86 5.43
N GLU A 174 -12.49 4.04 4.88
CA GLU A 174 -13.46 3.26 5.65
C GLU A 174 -12.75 2.31 6.65
N ARG A 175 -11.75 1.56 6.18
CA ARG A 175 -10.97 0.65 7.05
C ARG A 175 -10.21 1.36 8.15
N ILE A 176 -9.75 2.59 7.89
CA ILE A 176 -9.08 3.41 8.90
C ILE A 176 -10.10 3.90 9.93
N ALA A 177 -11.27 4.38 9.47
CA ALA A 177 -12.33 4.87 10.35
C ALA A 177 -12.89 3.77 11.27
N GLU A 178 -13.04 2.54 10.76
CA GLU A 178 -13.50 1.38 11.53
C GLU A 178 -12.37 0.70 12.34
N GLY A 179 -11.11 1.08 12.08
CA GLY A 179 -9.93 0.42 12.60
C GLY A 179 -9.63 0.77 14.05
N ARG A 180 -9.50 -0.25 14.91
CA ARG A 180 -9.11 -0.10 16.33
C ARG A 180 -7.60 0.08 16.57
N TYR A 181 -6.77 -0.05 15.53
CA TYR A 181 -5.31 -0.08 15.70
C TYR A 181 -4.72 1.32 15.93
N ASN A 182 -5.27 2.37 15.30
CA ASN A 182 -4.82 3.74 15.51
C ASN A 182 -5.99 4.68 15.23
N GLU A 183 -6.84 4.86 16.24
CA GLU A 183 -8.06 5.68 16.13
C GLU A 183 -7.74 7.14 15.79
N GLY A 184 -6.60 7.66 16.25
CA GLY A 184 -6.12 9.00 15.96
C GLY A 184 -5.54 9.18 14.55
N TYR A 185 -5.38 8.11 13.76
CA TYR A 185 -4.74 8.20 12.44
C TYR A 185 -5.51 9.13 11.49
N MET A 186 -6.84 9.19 11.61
CA MET A 186 -7.66 10.06 10.76
C MET A 186 -7.31 11.55 10.87
N GLU A 187 -6.90 12.01 12.06
CA GLU A 187 -6.55 13.41 12.30
C GLU A 187 -5.21 13.81 11.66
N ILE A 188 -4.35 12.84 11.36
CA ILE A 188 -3.01 13.07 10.81
C ILE A 188 -2.87 12.65 9.34
N MET A 189 -3.94 12.11 8.73
CA MET A 189 -3.95 11.71 7.33
C MET A 189 -3.69 12.91 6.40
N VAL A 190 -2.98 12.62 5.30
CA VAL A 190 -2.70 13.58 4.24
C VAL A 190 -3.27 13.06 2.92
N GLU A 191 -3.68 13.94 2.01
CA GLU A 191 -4.22 13.51 0.72
C GLU A 191 -3.15 12.88 -0.18
N GLY A 192 -1.97 13.49 -0.22
CA GLY A 192 -0.79 13.04 -0.96
C GLY A 192 0.17 12.20 -0.12
N LYS A 193 1.41 12.04 -0.60
CA LYS A 193 2.47 11.42 0.19
C LYS A 193 2.87 12.35 1.33
N ALA A 194 3.17 11.79 2.49
CA ALA A 194 3.72 12.57 3.58
C ALA A 194 5.09 13.17 3.20
N ASP A 195 5.29 14.46 3.48
CA ASP A 195 6.50 15.20 3.09
C ASP A 195 7.77 14.58 3.69
N TYR A 196 7.72 14.06 4.92
CA TYR A 196 8.88 13.41 5.52
C TYR A 196 9.36 12.22 4.68
N ILE A 197 8.49 11.53 3.94
CA ILE A 197 8.88 10.40 3.07
C ILE A 197 9.72 10.89 1.89
N VAL A 198 9.27 11.97 1.24
CA VAL A 198 9.88 12.56 0.04
C VAL A 198 11.01 13.54 0.34
N SER A 199 11.11 14.01 1.58
CA SER A 199 12.16 14.92 2.04
C SER A 199 13.56 14.30 1.98
N GLY A 200 14.61 15.11 2.06
CA GLY A 200 16.00 14.67 2.18
C GLY A 200 16.39 14.11 3.56
N MET A 201 15.42 13.87 4.45
CA MET A 201 15.66 13.41 5.82
C MET A 201 16.38 12.05 5.88
N GLU A 202 17.17 11.84 6.93
CA GLU A 202 17.86 10.57 7.17
C GLU A 202 16.86 9.42 7.37
N LEU A 203 17.18 8.22 6.86
CA LEU A 203 16.26 7.07 6.92
C LEU A 203 15.87 6.72 8.36
N LYS A 204 16.79 6.85 9.32
CA LYS A 204 16.52 6.57 10.73
C LYS A 204 15.40 7.47 11.28
N GLU A 205 15.44 8.76 10.92
CA GLU A 205 14.44 9.75 11.34
C GLU A 205 13.12 9.52 10.60
N LYS A 206 13.17 9.23 9.30
CA LYS A 206 11.98 8.83 8.53
C LYS A 206 11.27 7.62 9.14
N ARG A 207 12.02 6.59 9.55
CA ARG A 207 11.47 5.41 10.22
C ARG A 207 10.88 5.76 11.58
N MET A 208 11.53 6.62 12.34
CA MET A 208 11.01 7.10 13.62
C MET A 208 9.66 7.80 13.43
N VAL A 209 9.59 8.79 12.53
CA VAL A 209 8.35 9.51 12.21
C VAL A 209 7.26 8.55 11.75
N ALA A 210 7.59 7.60 10.85
CA ALA A 210 6.64 6.60 10.39
C ALA A 210 6.08 5.73 11.53
N ARG A 211 6.93 5.30 12.47
CA ARG A 211 6.51 4.47 13.60
C ARG A 211 5.58 5.22 14.54
N PHE A 212 5.85 6.49 14.83
CA PHE A 212 4.94 7.31 15.64
C PHE A 212 3.62 7.55 14.91
N ARG A 213 3.64 8.01 13.66
CA ARG A 213 2.42 8.25 12.86
C ARG A 213 1.58 7.00 12.68
N CYS A 214 2.20 5.86 12.43
CA CYS A 214 1.49 4.60 12.24
C CYS A 214 1.07 3.92 13.55
N GLY A 215 1.25 4.52 14.73
CA GLY A 215 0.82 3.96 16.01
C GLY A 215 1.68 2.81 16.54
N ASN A 216 2.88 2.58 16.00
CA ASN A 216 3.81 1.55 16.47
C ASN A 216 4.42 1.87 17.84
N GLU A 217 4.46 3.15 18.19
CA GLU A 217 5.02 3.65 19.45
C GLU A 217 3.97 3.84 20.55
N GLU A 218 2.72 3.43 20.32
CA GLU A 218 1.60 3.51 21.26
C GLU A 218 1.26 2.11 21.76
N ASN A 219 1.19 1.90 23.09
CA ASN A 219 0.67 0.64 23.61
C ASN A 219 -0.84 0.50 23.36
N GLU A 220 -1.59 1.61 23.24
CA GLU A 220 -3.03 1.54 22.98
C GLU A 220 -3.35 0.88 21.63
N SER A 221 -2.49 1.08 20.63
CA SER A 221 -2.58 0.42 19.32
C SER A 221 -2.54 -1.10 19.39
N ARG A 222 -2.04 -1.66 20.49
CA ARG A 222 -2.02 -3.11 20.75
C ARG A 222 -3.33 -3.52 21.42
N TYR A 223 -4.45 -3.26 20.74
CA TYR A 223 -5.81 -3.49 21.26
C TYR A 223 -6.10 -4.94 21.68
N TRP A 224 -5.26 -5.91 21.29
CA TRP A 224 -5.34 -7.31 21.72
C TRP A 224 -4.58 -7.60 23.03
N TRP A 225 -3.94 -6.59 23.64
CA TRP A 225 -3.35 -6.68 24.98
C TRP A 225 -4.37 -6.34 26.06
N GLU A 226 -4.15 -6.91 27.25
CA GLU A 226 -4.85 -6.54 28.48
C GLU A 226 -4.69 -5.04 28.76
N ASP A 227 -5.74 -4.39 29.27
CA ASP A 227 -5.79 -2.94 29.54
C ASP A 227 -4.62 -2.47 30.44
N GLU A 228 -4.22 -3.28 31.41
CA GLU A 228 -3.09 -2.99 32.31
C GLU A 228 -1.75 -2.86 31.56
N LYS A 229 -1.59 -3.55 30.43
CA LYS A 229 -0.39 -3.48 29.57
C LYS A 229 -0.46 -2.33 28.57
N ARG A 230 -1.61 -1.65 28.48
CA ARG A 230 -1.84 -0.51 27.58
C ARG A 230 -1.64 0.84 28.25
N ILE A 231 -1.22 0.85 29.51
CA ILE A 231 -0.89 2.07 30.24
C ILE A 231 0.36 2.77 29.69
N CYS A 232 0.46 4.07 29.94
CA CYS A 232 1.60 4.89 29.58
C CYS A 232 2.91 4.40 30.23
N ARG A 233 3.92 4.08 29.42
CA ARG A 233 5.23 3.63 29.91
C ARG A 233 6.05 4.72 30.61
N MET A 234 5.67 5.99 30.44
CA MET A 234 6.40 7.12 31.01
C MET A 234 5.85 7.56 32.38
N CYS A 235 4.53 7.68 32.52
CA CYS A 235 3.91 8.13 33.77
C CYS A 235 3.18 7.02 34.54
N GLY A 236 2.93 5.85 33.94
CA GLY A 236 2.17 4.76 34.56
C GLY A 236 0.67 5.00 34.65
N GLU A 237 0.16 6.12 34.15
CA GLU A 237 -1.24 6.52 34.23
C GLU A 237 -1.86 6.72 32.84
N GLY A 238 -3.14 6.38 32.69
CA GLY A 238 -3.87 6.52 31.43
C GLY A 238 -3.38 5.59 30.32
N ARG A 239 -4.13 5.52 29.22
CA ARG A 239 -3.76 4.72 28.05
C ARG A 239 -2.65 5.40 27.25
N GLU A 240 -1.65 4.64 26.80
CA GLU A 240 -0.52 5.17 26.03
C GLU A 240 -0.91 5.46 24.58
N THR A 241 -1.54 6.60 24.36
CA THR A 241 -1.79 7.16 23.03
C THR A 241 -0.79 8.27 22.72
N ILE A 242 -0.62 8.59 21.44
CA ILE A 242 0.22 9.71 21.04
C ILE A 242 -0.29 11.03 21.62
N TRP A 243 -1.62 11.19 21.69
CA TRP A 243 -2.28 12.34 22.30
C TRP A 243 -2.03 12.44 23.80
N HIS A 244 -1.96 11.31 24.52
CA HIS A 244 -1.60 11.32 25.93
C HIS A 244 -0.13 11.76 26.12
N MET A 245 0.79 11.29 25.27
CA MET A 245 2.20 11.64 25.36
C MET A 245 2.49 13.09 24.93
N MET A 246 1.58 13.68 24.14
CA MET A 246 1.83 14.92 23.41
C MET A 246 0.96 16.05 23.97
N ARG A 247 1.60 17.03 24.62
CA ARG A 247 0.90 18.21 25.20
C ARG A 247 0.49 19.26 24.15
N GLU A 248 1.14 19.30 22.99
CA GLU A 248 0.83 20.22 21.89
C GLU A 248 0.70 19.46 20.57
N LYS A 249 -0.42 19.63 19.85
CA LYS A 249 -0.84 18.82 18.67
C LYS A 249 0.04 18.96 17.41
N VAL A 250 1.15 19.68 17.45
CA VAL A 250 1.87 20.20 16.25
C VAL A 250 2.98 19.27 15.73
N ILE A 251 3.43 18.30 16.53
CA ILE A 251 4.67 17.50 16.40
C ILE A 251 4.51 16.25 15.49
N LEU A 252 3.39 16.09 14.79
CA LEU A 252 3.21 15.06 13.74
C LEU A 252 2.99 15.67 12.36
N GLY A 253 3.47 16.90 12.18
CA GLY A 253 3.41 17.62 10.93
C GLY A 253 3.97 16.82 9.76
N VAL A 254 3.39 17.05 8.58
CA VAL A 254 3.68 16.35 7.33
C VAL A 254 5.17 16.35 6.98
N LYS A 255 5.90 17.40 7.40
CA LYS A 255 7.34 17.63 7.21
C LYS A 255 8.27 16.90 8.20
N GLY A 256 7.72 16.17 9.17
CA GLY A 256 8.49 15.56 10.26
C GLY A 256 8.95 16.58 11.31
N GLU A 257 8.21 17.66 11.46
CA GLU A 257 8.33 18.58 12.59
C GLU A 257 8.06 17.76 13.86
N GLY A 258 9.04 17.65 14.76
CA GLY A 258 8.89 16.86 15.99
C GLY A 258 9.86 15.72 16.25
N VAL A 259 10.84 15.48 15.36
CA VAL A 259 11.85 14.43 15.54
C VAL A 259 12.60 14.56 16.87
N GLU A 260 12.91 15.77 17.33
CA GLU A 260 13.58 15.99 18.61
C GLU A 260 12.71 15.56 19.80
N TRP A 261 11.41 15.88 19.76
CA TRP A 261 10.46 15.41 20.78
C TRP A 261 10.36 13.88 20.77
N MET A 262 10.26 13.25 19.59
CA MET A 262 10.22 11.79 19.46
C MET A 262 11.47 11.13 20.06
N LYS A 263 12.66 11.70 19.81
CA LYS A 263 13.92 11.27 20.44
C LYS A 263 13.82 11.38 21.97
N GLY A 264 13.32 12.51 22.48
CA GLY A 264 13.12 12.75 23.92
C GLY A 264 12.14 11.77 24.58
N VAL A 265 11.05 11.39 23.91
CA VAL A 265 10.11 10.36 24.37
C VAL A 265 10.81 9.00 24.49
N LEU A 266 11.55 8.59 23.46
CA LEU A 266 12.27 7.32 23.46
C LEU A 266 13.35 7.28 24.56
N GLU A 267 14.14 8.35 24.71
CA GLU A 267 15.14 8.45 25.79
C GLU A 267 14.51 8.40 27.18
N SER A 268 13.35 9.05 27.36
CA SER A 268 12.65 9.05 28.63
C SER A 268 12.16 7.65 29.02
N ARG A 269 11.63 6.89 28.05
CA ARG A 269 11.25 5.49 28.24
C ARG A 269 12.44 4.62 28.63
N GLU A 270 13.56 4.74 27.93
CA GLU A 270 14.78 3.99 28.27
C GLU A 270 15.29 4.30 29.67
N ARG A 271 15.13 5.55 30.15
CA ARG A 271 15.49 5.93 31.53
C ARG A 271 14.57 5.28 32.56
N VAL A 272 13.27 5.21 32.28
CA VAL A 272 12.28 4.56 33.16
C VAL A 272 12.52 3.05 33.22
N GLU A 273 12.73 2.40 32.08
CA GLU A 273 13.03 0.97 32.01
C GLU A 273 14.30 0.61 32.78
N ARG A 274 15.37 1.42 32.65
CA ARG A 274 16.61 1.26 33.42
C ARG A 274 16.41 1.45 34.93
N ARG A 275 15.47 2.30 35.36
CA ARG A 275 15.17 2.53 36.79
C ARG A 275 14.30 1.42 37.39
N GLY A 276 13.47 0.75 36.59
CA GLY A 276 12.62 -0.36 37.04
C GLY A 276 13.30 -1.74 37.05
N GLN A 277 14.53 -1.84 36.55
CA GLN A 277 15.35 -3.07 36.58
C GLN A 277 16.37 -3.11 37.73
N VAL A 278 16.37 -2.09 38.60
CA VAL A 278 17.23 -1.99 39.80
C VAL A 278 16.43 -2.36 41.05
#